data_AF-A0A956PBR7-F1
#
_entry.id   AF-A0A956PBR7-F1
#
_cell.length_a   1.000
_cell.length_b   1.000
_cell.length_c   1.000
_cell.angle_alpha   90.00
_cell.angle_beta   90.00
_cell.angle_gamma   90.00
#
_symmetry.space_group_name_H-M   'P 1'
#
loop_
_entity.id
_entity.type
_entity.pdbx_description
1 polymer ?
#
loop_
_entity_poly.entity_id
_entity_poly.type
_entity_poly.pdbx_seq_one_letter_code
_entity_poly.pdbx_strand_id
1 'polypeptide(L)'
;MRIRRIQIAGFGRLKARAFEPEPGVTVYFAGNEGGKTTLLRFITSVLYGMVRADVRAQRRPDAHVLALKPWQAGAPFGGSLRYELANGKQFE
;
A
#
# COMPACT_ATOMS: atom_id res chain seq x y z
N MET A 1 -5.48 6.15 14.62
CA MET A 1 -5.30 4.89 13.86
C MET A 1 -3.85 4.47 13.97
N ARG A 2 -3.55 3.18 14.15
CA ARG A 2 -2.19 2.62 14.16
C ARG A 2 -2.13 1.42 13.22
N ILE A 3 -1.25 1.47 12.23
CA ILE A 3 -1.01 0.36 11.30
C ILE A 3 -0.20 -0.71 12.05
N ARG A 4 -0.67 -1.95 12.00
CA ARG A 4 -0.08 -3.09 12.69
C ARG A 4 0.65 -4.04 11.76
N ARG A 5 0.10 -4.23 10.55
CA ARG A 5 0.69 -5.10 9.55
C ARG A 5 0.38 -4.60 8.15
N ILE A 6 1.38 -4.61 7.30
CA ILE A 6 1.27 -4.31 5.88
C ILE A 6 1.71 -5.59 5.14
N GLN A 7 0.80 -6.23 4.42
CA GLN A 7 1.10 -7.46 3.69
C GLN A 7 0.90 -7.21 2.20
N ILE A 8 1.97 -7.34 1.42
CA ILE A 8 1.98 -7.08 -0.03
C ILE A 8 2.19 -8.40 -0.75
N ALA A 9 1.15 -8.86 -1.46
CA ALA A 9 1.26 -10.00 -2.37
C ALA A 9 2.03 -9.59 -3.64
N GLY A 10 1.66 -8.44 -4.21
CA GLY A 10 2.38 -7.80 -5.31
C GLY A 10 1.88 -6.38 -5.59
N PHE A 11 2.79 -5.43 -5.67
CA PHE A 11 2.48 -4.01 -5.97
C PHE A 11 3.75 -3.29 -6.44
N GLY A 12 3.79 -2.88 -7.71
CA GLY A 12 5.00 -2.38 -8.36
C GLY A 12 6.16 -3.35 -8.21
N ARG A 13 7.28 -2.88 -7.65
CA ARG A 13 8.47 -3.70 -7.37
C ARG A 13 8.29 -4.67 -6.18
N LEU A 14 7.37 -4.40 -5.26
CA LEU A 14 7.22 -5.17 -4.04
C LEU A 14 6.42 -6.44 -4.32
N LYS A 15 6.95 -7.61 -3.93
CA LYS A 15 6.27 -8.92 -4.01
C LYS A 15 6.59 -9.74 -2.79
N ALA A 16 5.57 -10.41 -2.23
CA ALA A 16 5.72 -11.28 -1.06
C ALA A 16 6.54 -10.60 0.06
N ARG A 17 6.07 -9.43 0.49
CA ARG A 17 6.69 -8.64 1.57
C ARG A 17 5.67 -8.40 2.67
N ALA A 18 6.14 -8.45 3.91
CA ALA A 18 5.38 -8.07 5.08
C ALA A 18 6.19 -7.07 5.89
N PHE A 19 5.49 -6.09 6.46
CA PHE A 19 6.05 -5.10 7.38
C PHE A 19 5.18 -5.01 8.62
N GLU A 20 5.81 -4.90 9.78
CA GLU A 20 5.14 -4.79 11.08
C GLU A 20 5.64 -3.51 11.76
N PRO A 21 5.00 -2.36 11.49
CA PRO A 21 5.41 -1.09 12.09
C PRO A 21 5.31 -1.15 13.62
N GLU A 22 6.37 -0.74 14.29
CA GLU A 22 6.39 -0.60 15.74
C GLU A 22 5.73 0.70 16.21
N PRO A 23 5.28 0.78 17.48
CA PRO A 23 4.80 2.03 18.05
C PRO A 23 5.83 3.16 17.94
N GLY A 24 5.37 4.38 17.62
CA GLY A 24 6.22 5.55 17.47
C GLY A 24 6.53 5.87 16.00
N VAL A 25 7.74 6.37 15.74
CA VAL A 25 8.17 6.77 14.39
C VAL A 25 8.85 5.60 13.70
N THR A 26 8.20 5.03 12.68
CA THR A 26 8.78 3.97 11.84
C THR A 26 9.53 4.57 10.66
N VAL A 27 10.80 4.19 10.46
CA VAL A 27 11.63 4.62 9.32
C VAL A 27 11.93 3.43 8.42
N TYR A 28 11.49 3.50 7.16
CA TYR A 28 11.83 2.51 6.13
C TYR A 28 12.97 3.03 5.24
N PHE A 29 14.15 2.45 5.39
CA PHE A 29 15.34 2.80 4.60
C PHE A 29 15.60 1.78 3.49
N ALA A 30 15.95 2.28 2.30
CA ALA A 30 16.38 1.47 1.16
C ALA A 30 17.12 2.36 0.16
N GLY A 31 17.89 1.77 -0.76
CA GLY A 31 18.51 2.49 -1.88
C GLY A 31 17.50 3.09 -2.86
N ASN A 32 18.02 3.76 -3.89
CA ASN A 32 17.20 4.18 -5.04
C ASN A 32 16.48 2.98 -5.64
N GLU A 33 15.24 3.19 -6.08
CA GLU A 33 14.36 2.14 -6.60
C GLU A 33 14.07 0.98 -5.63
N GLY A 34 14.46 1.08 -4.36
CA GLY A 34 14.23 0.06 -3.33
C GLY A 34 12.76 -0.12 -2.91
N GLY A 35 11.82 0.58 -3.55
CA GLY A 35 10.38 0.42 -3.30
C GLY A 35 9.79 1.29 -2.20
N LYS A 36 10.51 2.31 -1.69
CA LYS A 36 10.02 3.23 -0.64
C LYS A 36 8.73 3.96 -1.07
N THR A 37 8.76 4.62 -2.24
CA THR A 37 7.58 5.30 -2.81
C THR A 37 6.47 4.29 -3.15
N THR A 38 6.82 3.08 -3.55
CA THR A 38 5.86 2.00 -3.83
C THR A 38 5.13 1.55 -2.57
N LEU A 39 5.83 1.43 -1.43
CA LEU A 39 5.24 1.10 -0.14
C LEU A 39 4.26 2.18 0.32
N LEU A 40 4.65 3.45 0.23
CA LEU A 40 3.77 4.57 0.57
C LEU A 40 2.50 4.55 -0.29
N ARG A 41 2.65 4.37 -1.62
CA ARG A 41 1.51 4.29 -2.54
C ARG A 41 0.60 3.10 -2.22
N PHE A 42 1.15 1.94 -1.90
CA PHE A 42 0.38 0.77 -1.48
C PHE A 42 -0.52 1.10 -0.27
N ILE A 43 0.07 1.67 0.79
CA ILE A 43 -0.68 2.04 2.01
C ILE A 43 -1.83 2.99 1.66
N THR A 44 -1.55 4.04 0.88
CA THR A 44 -2.59 5.01 0.49
C THR A 44 -3.67 4.39 -0.40
N SER A 45 -3.30 3.49 -1.32
CA SER A 45 -4.26 2.84 -2.23
C SER A 45 -5.18 1.87 -1.51
N VAL A 46 -4.71 1.18 -0.48
CA VAL A 46 -5.56 0.30 0.35
C VAL A 46 -6.54 1.13 1.19
N LEU A 47 -6.08 2.24 1.78
CA LEU A 47 -6.92 3.07 2.65
C LEU A 47 -7.95 3.92 1.90
N TYR A 48 -7.59 4.45 0.74
CA TYR A 48 -8.37 5.48 0.04
C TYR A 48 -8.78 5.09 -1.38
N GLY A 49 -8.39 3.90 -1.84
CA GLY A 49 -8.65 3.45 -3.20
C GLY A 49 -7.66 4.02 -4.23
N MET A 50 -7.88 3.62 -5.47
CA MET A 50 -6.99 3.83 -6.62
C MET A 50 -7.49 4.90 -7.60
N VAL A 51 -8.58 5.58 -7.25
CA VAL A 51 -9.23 6.62 -8.06
C VAL A 51 -9.24 7.91 -7.24
N ARG A 52 -8.96 9.06 -7.88
CA ARG A 52 -8.97 10.31 -7.13
C ARG A 52 -10.41 10.70 -6.79
N ALA A 53 -10.66 10.98 -5.52
CA ALA A 53 -12.00 11.28 -5.02
C ALA A 53 -12.56 12.63 -5.52
N ASP A 54 -11.68 13.54 -5.96
CA ASP A 54 -12.01 14.89 -6.45
C ASP A 54 -12.52 14.89 -7.90
N VAL A 55 -12.29 13.82 -8.66
CA VAL A 55 -12.74 13.72 -10.05
C VAL A 55 -13.98 12.83 -10.13
N ARG A 56 -15.18 13.42 -9.96
CA ARG A 56 -16.48 12.72 -10.05
C ARG A 56 -16.68 11.90 -11.33
N ALA A 57 -16.02 12.26 -12.43
CA ALA A 57 -16.11 11.58 -13.72
C ALA A 57 -15.09 10.45 -13.92
N GLN A 58 -14.14 10.27 -12.99
CA GLN A 58 -13.05 9.33 -13.18
C GLN A 58 -13.52 7.90 -12.93
N ARG A 59 -13.86 7.20 -14.02
CA ARG A 59 -14.28 5.78 -13.99
C ARG A 59 -13.10 4.80 -14.01
N ARG A 60 -11.87 5.28 -14.17
CA ARG A 60 -10.67 4.44 -14.31
C ARG A 60 -9.53 4.95 -13.42
N PRO A 61 -8.71 4.05 -12.84
CA PRO A 61 -7.51 4.46 -12.11
C PRO A 61 -6.62 5.33 -12.98
N ASP A 62 -5.96 6.32 -12.38
CA ASP A 62 -4.98 7.13 -13.10
C ASP A 62 -3.86 6.26 -13.69
N ALA A 63 -3.25 6.74 -14.77
CA ALA A 63 -2.11 6.08 -15.40
C ALA A 63 -0.97 5.79 -14.40
N HIS A 64 -0.76 6.68 -13.41
CA HIS A 64 0.24 6.48 -12.37
C HIS A 64 -0.08 5.30 -11.43
N VAL A 65 -1.35 4.95 -11.27
CA VAL A 65 -1.81 3.79 -10.49
C VAL A 65 -1.75 2.53 -11.33
N LEU A 66 -2.08 2.61 -12.62
CA LEU A 66 -1.88 1.49 -13.54
C LEU A 66 -0.41 1.05 -13.65
N ALA A 67 0.53 1.97 -13.46
CA ALA A 67 1.97 1.69 -13.38
C ALA A 67 2.38 0.92 -12.09
N LEU A 68 1.48 0.75 -11.12
CA LEU A 68 1.72 0.00 -9.88
C LEU A 68 1.37 -1.49 -10.03
N LYS A 69 1.02 -1.95 -11.23
CA LYS A 69 0.96 -3.38 -11.52
C LYS A 69 2.27 -4.06 -11.08
N PRO A 70 2.21 -5.27 -10.50
CA PRO A 70 3.41 -5.98 -10.08
C PRO A 70 4.36 -6.18 -11.25
N TRP A 71 5.65 -5.91 -11.05
CA TRP A 71 6.66 -6.04 -12.11
C TRP A 71 6.95 -7.50 -12.48
N GLN A 72 6.73 -8.42 -11.54
CA GLN A 72 6.90 -9.84 -11.78
C GLN A 72 5.62 -10.40 -12.40
N ALA A 73 5.77 -11.02 -13.57
CA ALA A 73 4.70 -11.72 -14.25
C ALA A 73 4.04 -12.76 -13.32
N GLY A 74 2.70 -12.80 -13.33
CA GLY A 74 1.91 -13.71 -12.52
C GLY A 74 1.87 -13.39 -11.02
N ALA A 75 2.52 -12.33 -10.53
CA ALA A 75 2.37 -11.92 -9.14
C ALA A 75 0.94 -11.37 -8.89
N PRO A 76 0.27 -11.76 -7.79
CA PRO A 76 -1.04 -11.19 -7.45
C PRO A 76 -0.93 -9.68 -7.28
N PHE A 77 -1.89 -8.92 -7.80
CA PHE A 77 -1.94 -7.48 -7.57
C PHE A 77 -2.76 -7.17 -6.33
N GLY A 78 -2.11 -6.64 -5.30
CA GLY A 78 -2.75 -6.23 -4.06
C GLY A 78 -2.07 -6.77 -2.80
N GLY A 79 -2.84 -6.77 -1.72
CA GLY A 79 -2.40 -7.10 -0.37
C GLY A 79 -3.43 -6.63 0.66
N SER A 80 -3.08 -6.71 1.94
CA SER A 80 -3.93 -6.28 3.06
C SER A 80 -3.19 -5.34 4.01
N LEU A 81 -3.96 -4.56 4.77
CA LEU A 81 -3.42 -3.65 5.78
C LEU A 81 -4.24 -3.79 7.06
N ARG A 82 -3.61 -4.34 8.10
CA ARG A 82 -4.24 -4.44 9.42
C ARG A 82 -3.96 -3.19 10.23
N TYR A 83 -4.99 -2.58 10.78
CA TYR A 83 -4.87 -1.40 11.63
C TYR A 83 -5.80 -1.42 12.85
N GLU A 84 -5.47 -0.60 13.83
CA GLU A 84 -6.18 -0.46 15.09
C GLU A 84 -6.63 0.99 15.28
N LEU A 85 -7.88 1.19 15.72
CA LEU A 85 -8.43 2.50 16.06
C LEU A 85 -8.18 2.85 17.53
N ALA A 86 -8.39 4.11 17.90
CA ALA A 86 -8.18 4.59 19.27
C ALA A 86 -9.06 3.87 20.31
N ASN A 87 -10.22 3.33 19.88
CA ASN A 87 -11.12 2.54 20.73
C ASN A 87 -10.74 1.05 20.81
N GLY A 88 -9.56 0.66 20.31
CA GLY A 88 -9.06 -0.72 20.33
C GLY A 88 -9.64 -1.63 19.24
N LYS A 89 -10.63 -1.18 18.45
CA LYS A 89 -11.16 -1.98 17.33
C LYS A 89 -10.10 -2.18 16.26
N GLN A 90 -10.05 -3.39 15.71
CA GLN A 90 -9.11 -3.80 14.67
C GLN A 90 -9.83 -4.11 13.36
N PHE A 91 -9.17 -3.81 12.26
CA PHE A 91 -9.67 -4.00 10.89
C PHE A 91 -8.53 -4.51 10.00
N GLU A 92 -8.89 -5.21 8.93
CA GLU A 92 -7.99 -5.67 7.86
C GLU A 92 -8.61 -5.45 6.48
#